data_AF-A0A258JJ17-F1
#
_entry.id   AF-A0A258JJ17-F1
#
_cell.length_a   1.000
_cell.length_b   1.000
_cell.length_c   1.000
_cell.angle_alpha   90.00
_cell.angle_beta   90.00
_cell.angle_gamma   90.00
#
_symmetry.space_group_name_H-M   'P 1'
#
loop_
_entity.id
_entity.type
_entity.pdbx_description
1 polymer ?
#
loop_
_entity_poly.entity_id
_entity_poly.type
_entity_poly.pdbx_seq_one_letter_code
_entity_poly.pdbx_strand_id
1 'polypeptide(L)' 'MNQTKYIFVTGGVTSSLGKGIIAASLAKLLQARGYRTTIQKFDPYLNVDPGTLNPYEHGECYVTDDGAETDLDLG' A
#
# COMPACT_ATOMS: atom_id res chain seq x y z
N MET A 1 -5.76 11.64 -24.86
CA MET A 1 -5.64 11.34 -23.42
C MET A 1 -4.34 10.61 -23.20
N ASN A 2 -3.51 11.02 -22.24
CA ASN A 2 -2.30 10.25 -21.91
C ASN A 2 -2.72 8.93 -21.25
N GLN A 3 -2.10 7.83 -21.67
CA GLN A 3 -2.30 6.53 -21.04
C GLN A 3 -1.72 6.53 -19.62
N THR A 4 -2.48 5.98 -18.67
CA THR A 4 -2.03 5.72 -17.29
C THR A 4 -0.76 4.87 -17.30
N LYS A 5 0.21 5.24 -16.47
CA LYS A 5 1.46 4.50 -16.28
C LYS A 5 1.39 3.70 -14.99
N TYR A 6 1.90 2.48 -15.02
CA TYR A 6 1.95 1.58 -13.88
C TYR A 6 3.41 1.32 -13.49
N ILE A 7 3.71 1.42 -12.19
CA ILE A 7 5.01 1.10 -11.62
C ILE A 7 4.78 -0.04 -10.64
N PHE A 8 5.37 -1.19 -10.89
CA PHE A 8 5.29 -2.35 -10.00
C PHE A 8 6.49 -2.35 -9.06
N VAL A 9 6.22 -2.35 -7.76
CA VAL A 9 7.24 -2.44 -6.72
C VAL A 9 7.25 -3.86 -6.18
N THR A 10 8.34 -4.59 -6.39
CA THR A 10 8.53 -5.97 -5.91
C THR A 10 9.64 -6.04 -4.87
N GLY A 11 9.67 -7.13 -4.10
CA GLY A 11 10.68 -7.40 -3.07
C GLY A 11 11.39 -8.71 -3.32
N GLY A 12 12.70 -8.74 -3.08
CA GLY A 12 13.52 -9.96 -3.11
C GLY A 12 14.32 -10.12 -1.81
N VAL A 13 14.95 -11.30 -1.67
CA VAL A 13 15.81 -11.69 -0.54
C VAL A 13 15.06 -11.90 0.78
N THR A 14 14.46 -10.85 1.35
CA THR A 14 13.75 -10.94 2.63
C THR A 14 12.58 -9.94 2.73
N SER A 15 11.64 -10.21 3.64
CA SER A 15 10.57 -9.28 3.99
C SER A 15 11.06 -8.16 4.93
N SER A 16 10.19 -7.22 5.27
CA SER A 16 10.50 -6.11 6.20
C SER A 16 11.59 -5.11 5.76
N LEU A 17 11.92 -5.07 4.46
CA LEU A 17 12.84 -4.09 3.87
C LEU A 17 12.25 -2.67 3.67
N GLY A 18 11.04 -2.40 4.17
CA GLY A 18 10.41 -1.08 4.03
C GLY A 18 9.83 -0.78 2.64
N LYS A 19 9.32 -1.79 1.93
CA LYS A 19 8.75 -1.63 0.57
C LYS A 19 7.60 -0.63 0.51
N GLY A 20 6.69 -0.67 1.50
CA GLY A 20 5.58 0.28 1.61
C GLY A 20 6.09 1.73 1.67
N ILE A 21 7.03 2.00 2.58
CA ILE A 21 7.66 3.33 2.75
C ILE A 21 8.37 3.80 1.48
N ILE A 22 9.09 2.91 0.78
CA ILE A 22 9.77 3.25 -0.48
C ILE A 22 8.75 3.59 -1.57
N ALA A 23 7.68 2.81 -1.71
CA ALA A 23 6.61 3.07 -2.67
C ALA A 23 5.88 4.39 -2.37
N ALA A 24 5.55 4.65 -1.11
CA ALA A 24 4.95 5.90 -0.65
C ALA A 24 5.85 7.11 -0.91
N SER A 25 7.15 6.99 -0.62
CA SER A 25 8.14 8.05 -0.88
C SER A 25 8.27 8.36 -2.37
N LEU A 26 8.30 7.33 -3.22
CA LEU A 26 8.32 7.50 -4.67
C LEU A 26 7.05 8.20 -5.17
N ALA A 27 5.87 7.78 -4.70
CA ALA A 27 4.61 8.43 -5.05
C ALA A 27 4.61 9.91 -4.64
N LYS A 28 5.14 10.23 -3.45
CA LYS A 28 5.26 11.62 -2.98
C LYS A 28 6.15 12.47 -3.89
N LEU A 29 7.27 11.93 -4.37
CA LEU A 29 8.14 12.61 -5.33
C LEU A 29 7.46 12.83 -6.69
N LEU A 30 6.65 11.88 -7.15
CA LEU A 30 5.86 12.02 -8.38
C LEU A 30 4.78 13.11 -8.23
N GLN A 31 4.07 13.12 -7.10
CA GLN A 31 3.12 14.20 -6.77
C GLN A 31 3.81 15.57 -6.72
N ALA A 32 5.01 15.67 -6.13
CA ALA A 32 5.79 16.91 -6.09
C ALA A 32 6.21 17.41 -7.49
N ARG A 33 6.23 16.54 -8.50
CA ARG A 33 6.45 16.88 -9.91
C ARG A 33 5.16 17.18 -10.69
N GLY A 34 4.01 17.23 -10.01
CA GLY A 34 2.71 17.55 -10.60
C GLY A 34 2.00 16.36 -11.25
N TYR A 35 2.46 15.12 -11.01
CA TYR A 35 1.75 13.93 -11.50
C TYR A 35 0.60 13.56 -10.56
N ARG A 36 -0.53 13.14 -11.14
CA ARG A 36 -1.59 12.45 -10.38
C ARG A 36 -1.14 11.02 -10.12
N THR A 37 -0.85 10.70 -8.87
CA THR A 37 -0.36 9.38 -8.45
C THR A 37 -1.28 8.76 -7.41
N THR A 38 -1.47 7.45 -7.50
CA THR A 38 -2.20 6.62 -6.53
C THR A 38 -1.36 5.38 -6.21
N ILE A 39 -1.60 4.75 -5.07
CA ILE A 39 -0.95 3.51 -4.64
C ILE A 39 -2.01 2.41 -4.51
N GLN A 40 -1.59 1.17 -4.73
CA GLN A 40 -2.36 -0.03 -4.45
C GLN A 40 -1.44 -1.07 -3.81
N LYS A 41 -1.90 -1.71 -2.75
CA LYS A 41 -1.22 -2.80 -2.07
C LYS A 41 -1.83 -4.14 -2.49
N PHE A 42 -0.97 -5.13 -2.75
CA PHE A 42 -1.37 -6.51 -3.00
C PHE A 42 -0.85 -7.37 -1.86
N ASP A 43 -1.75 -7.77 -0.97
CA ASP A 43 -1.42 -8.67 0.12
C ASP A 43 -1.66 -10.13 -0.29
N PRO A 44 -0.68 -11.03 -0.09
CA PRO A 44 -0.79 -12.43 -0.48
C PRO A 44 -1.50 -13.32 0.56
N TYR A 45 -2.09 -12.72 1.61
CA TYR A 45 -2.83 -13.48 2.62
C TYR A 45 -4.18 -13.97 2.10
N LEU A 46 -4.73 -15.00 2.74
CA LEU A 46 -6.03 -15.57 2.37
C LEU A 46 -7.22 -14.77 2.91
N ASN A 47 -7.00 -13.97 3.95
CA ASN A 47 -8.05 -13.15 4.55
C ASN A 47 -8.64 -12.22 3.49
N VAL A 48 -9.97 -12.10 3.49
CA VAL A 48 -10.67 -11.19 2.57
C VAL A 48 -10.33 -9.73 2.90
N ASP A 49 -10.21 -9.44 4.20
CA ASP A 49 -9.86 -8.15 4.79
C ASP A 49 -9.04 -8.39 6.09
N PRO A 50 -8.35 -7.38 6.64
CA PRO A 50 -7.60 -7.52 7.87
C PRO A 50 -8.45 -7.40 9.15
N GLY A 51 -9.77 -7.19 9.05
CA GLY A 51 -10.65 -7.02 10.22
C GLY A 51 -10.70 -8.25 11.14
N THR A 52 -10.32 -9.41 10.61
CA THR A 52 -10.21 -10.67 11.37
C THR A 52 -8.84 -10.94 11.99
N LEU A 53 -7.84 -10.11 11.70
CA LEU A 53 -6.47 -10.27 12.22
C LEU A 53 -6.37 -9.70 13.63
N ASN A 54 -5.53 -10.33 14.47
CA ASN A 54 -5.21 -9.79 15.79
C ASN A 54 -4.31 -8.53 15.64
N PRO A 55 -4.78 -7.33 16.02
CA PRO A 55 -4.04 -6.10 15.76
C PRO A 55 -2.74 -5.97 16.56
N TYR A 56 -2.62 -6.67 17.69
CA TYR A 56 -1.41 -6.66 18.51
C TYR A 56 -0.26 -7.49 17.89
N GLU A 57 -0.59 -8.39 16.97
CA GLU A 57 0.37 -9.28 16.31
C GLU A 57 0.63 -8.87 14.85
N HIS A 58 -0.40 -8.35 14.17
CA HIS A 58 -0.36 -8.07 12.73
C HIS A 58 -0.37 -6.58 12.37
N GLY A 59 -0.53 -5.69 13.36
CA GLY A 59 -0.63 -4.24 13.14
C GLY A 59 -2.07 -3.76 13.03
N GLU A 60 -2.24 -2.45 12.88
CA GLU A 60 -3.57 -1.84 12.82
C GLU A 60 -4.33 -2.20 11.54
N CYS A 61 -5.67 -2.19 11.64
CA CYS A 61 -6.56 -2.21 10.49
C CYS A 61 -6.84 -0.76 10.08
N TYR A 62 -6.40 -0.36 8.89
CA TYR A 62 -6.64 0.98 8.36
C TYR A 62 -8.03 1.03 7.72
N VAL A 63 -8.78 2.11 7.92
CA VAL A 63 -10.12 2.28 7.35
C VAL A 63 -10.13 3.46 6.38
N THR A 64 -10.48 3.23 5.13
CA THR A 64 -10.58 4.27 4.10
C THR A 64 -11.87 5.09 4.21
N ASP A 65 -11.94 6.24 3.55
CA ASP A 65 -13.11 7.15 3.58
C ASP A 65 -14.43 6.49 3.11
N ASP A 66 -14.34 5.44 2.28
CA ASP A 66 -15.48 4.64 1.81
C ASP A 66 -15.81 3.44 2.73
N GLY A 67 -15.11 3.31 3.86
CA GLY A 67 -15.36 2.33 4.91
C GLY A 67 -14.73 0.95 4.70
N ALA A 68 -13.81 0.80 3.75
CA ALA A 68 -13.08 -0.46 3.57
C ALA A 68 -12.03 -0.65 4.67
N GLU A 69 -11.99 -1.85 5.25
CA GLU A 69 -10.96 -2.31 6.17
C GLU A 69 -9.77 -2.85 5.37
N THR A 70 -8.59 -2.26 5.56
CA THR A 70 -7.41 -2.50 4.73
C THR A 70 -6.13 -2.62 5.54
N ASP A 71 -5.08 -3.13 4.91
CA ASP A 71 -3.75 -3.21 5.50
C ASP A 71 -3.19 -1.81 5.85
N LEU A 72 -2.35 -1.76 6.88
CA LEU A 72 -1.75 -0.53 7.40
C LEU A 72 -0.88 0.22 6.39
N ASP A 73 -0.39 -0.43 5.32
CA ASP A 73 0.37 0.24 4.25
C ASP A 73 -0.44 1.31 3.49
N LEU A 74 -1.77 1.37 3.65
CA LEU A 74 -2.62 2.41 3.07
C LEU A 74 -2.79 3.67 3.94
N GLY A 75 -2.31 3.66 5.19
CA GLY A 75 -2.22 4.83 6.05
C GLY A 75 -1.06 5.75 5.69
#